data_AF-A0A2D7XZ95-F1
#
_entry.id   AF-A0A2D7XZ95-F1
#
_cell.length_a   1.000
_cell.length_b   1.000
_cell.length_c   1.000
_cell.angle_alpha   90.00
_cell.angle_beta   90.00
_cell.angle_gamma   90.00
#
_symmetry.space_group_name_H-M   'P 1'
#
loop_
_entity.id
_entity.type
_entity.pdbx_description
1 polymer ?
#
loop_
_entity_poly.entity_id
_entity_poly.type
_entity_poly.pdbx_seq_one_letter_code
_entity_poly.pdbx_strand_id
1 'polypeptide(L)'
;MKSVFAIMTLAASLALTPMASAAGYIKFDGIEGESKDSRRSGWINIDRVTEGYSRPSPAGAASGRMRASLSTSGLTFEKEIDATSPLLRRAITRGESFKEVSVDLTESRGGQPYMTIKLTSVTLTDLNASMDDGEASETITLNYESIEWTYPKADAGGRSSGDVTASYNFMTGR
;
A
#
# COMPACT_ATOMS: atom_id res chain seq x y z
N MET A 1 22.97 -45.72 -27.79
CA MET A 1 23.09 -45.34 -26.36
C MET A 1 22.20 -44.12 -26.16
N LYS A 2 21.14 -44.29 -25.35
CA LYS A 2 20.09 -43.29 -25.11
C LYS A 2 20.50 -42.45 -23.89
N SER A 3 20.71 -41.15 -24.05
CA SER A 3 20.85 -40.22 -22.93
C SER A 3 19.66 -39.27 -22.95
N VAL A 4 18.68 -39.57 -22.11
CA VAL A 4 17.50 -38.73 -21.86
C VAL A 4 17.90 -37.69 -20.83
N PHE A 5 17.89 -36.41 -21.21
CA PHE A 5 18.01 -35.30 -20.28
C PHE A 5 16.70 -35.17 -19.50
N ALA A 6 16.76 -35.41 -18.19
CA ALA A 6 15.64 -35.15 -17.28
C ALA A 6 15.48 -33.64 -17.09
N ILE A 7 14.44 -33.06 -17.70
CA ILE A 7 13.98 -31.71 -17.38
C ILE A 7 13.20 -31.83 -16.06
N MET A 8 13.84 -31.47 -14.96
CA MET A 8 13.19 -31.34 -13.65
C MET A 8 12.41 -30.02 -13.65
N THR A 9 11.14 -30.06 -14.08
CA THR A 9 10.19 -28.97 -13.89
C THR A 9 9.86 -28.86 -12.41
N LEU A 10 10.51 -27.92 -11.73
CA LEU A 10 10.09 -27.46 -10.41
C LEU A 10 8.76 -26.70 -10.60
N ALA A 11 7.64 -27.40 -10.39
CA ALA A 11 6.36 -26.75 -10.19
C ALA A 11 6.44 -26.01 -8.85
N ALA A 12 6.60 -24.69 -8.90
CA ALA A 12 6.31 -23.85 -7.74
C ALA A 12 4.78 -23.87 -7.56
N SER A 13 4.28 -24.88 -6.85
CA SER A 13 2.95 -24.77 -6.30
C SER A 13 2.94 -23.55 -5.39
N LEU A 14 1.96 -22.66 -5.58
CA LEU A 14 1.62 -21.65 -4.59
C LEU A 14 0.98 -22.38 -3.40
N ALA A 15 1.78 -23.22 -2.73
CA ALA A 15 1.45 -23.73 -1.43
C ALA A 15 1.52 -22.51 -0.52
N LEU A 16 0.40 -22.18 0.11
CA LEU A 16 0.34 -21.28 1.25
C LEU A 16 1.14 -21.94 2.39
N THR A 17 2.46 -21.91 2.28
CA THR A 17 3.35 -22.11 3.42
C THR A 17 2.90 -21.12 4.48
N PRO A 18 2.80 -21.48 5.77
CA PRO A 18 2.51 -20.51 6.82
C PRO A 18 3.57 -19.42 6.72
N MET A 19 3.16 -18.26 6.20
CA MET A 19 4.08 -17.25 5.73
C MET A 19 4.83 -16.67 6.93
N ALA A 20 6.12 -16.46 6.78
CA ALA A 20 6.79 -15.43 7.55
C ALA A 20 5.90 -14.18 7.47
N SER A 21 5.41 -13.70 8.61
CA SER A 21 4.34 -12.71 8.74
C SER A 21 4.33 -11.72 7.58
N ALA A 22 3.18 -11.61 6.89
CA ALA A 22 2.95 -10.58 5.88
C ALA A 22 3.42 -9.23 6.45
N ALA A 23 4.05 -8.42 5.59
CA ALA A 23 4.64 -7.16 6.00
C ALA A 23 4.22 -6.05 5.05
N GLY A 24 3.78 -4.93 5.64
CA GLY A 24 3.53 -3.69 4.93
C GLY A 24 4.65 -2.69 5.19
N TYR A 25 4.96 -1.93 4.15
CA TYR A 25 5.94 -0.85 4.22
C TYR A 25 5.35 0.40 3.59
N ILE A 26 5.62 1.57 4.16
CA ILE A 26 5.24 2.85 3.57
C ILE A 26 6.45 3.79 3.51
N LYS A 27 6.57 4.55 2.42
CA LYS A 27 7.63 5.53 2.19
C LYS A 27 7.03 6.88 1.92
N PHE A 28 7.53 7.89 2.61
CA PHE A 28 7.26 9.29 2.34
C PHE A 28 8.51 9.96 1.79
N ASP A 29 8.36 10.83 0.80
CA ASP A 29 9.46 11.65 0.32
C ASP A 29 10.03 12.51 1.46
N GLY A 30 11.30 12.31 1.81
CA GLY A 30 12.00 13.11 2.82
C GLY A 30 11.81 12.68 4.28
N ILE A 31 11.16 11.53 4.54
CA ILE A 31 11.11 10.91 5.87
C ILE A 31 11.76 9.53 5.78
N GLU A 32 12.86 9.36 6.49
CA GLU A 32 13.58 8.08 6.60
C GLU A 32 13.02 7.28 7.79
N GLY A 33 12.50 6.09 7.51
CA GLY A 33 12.01 5.12 8.49
C GLY A 33 13.08 4.14 8.97
N GLU A 34 12.65 3.13 9.71
CA GLU A 34 13.53 2.19 10.42
C GLU A 34 13.57 0.78 9.84
N SER A 35 12.87 0.52 8.74
CA SER A 35 12.89 -0.80 8.10
C SER A 35 14.31 -1.21 7.72
N LYS A 36 14.68 -2.42 8.14
CA LYS A 36 15.95 -3.10 7.81
C LYS A 36 15.79 -4.11 6.67
N ASP A 37 14.62 -4.15 6.05
CA ASP A 37 14.37 -4.98 4.88
C ASP A 37 15.26 -4.51 3.72
N SER A 38 16.09 -5.39 3.17
CA SER A 38 17.03 -5.02 2.09
C SER A 38 16.37 -4.38 0.86
N ARG A 39 15.09 -4.66 0.60
CA ARG A 39 14.32 -4.10 -0.52
C ARG A 39 13.54 -2.85 -0.14
N ARG A 40 13.34 -2.59 1.16
CA ARG A 40 12.63 -1.43 1.73
C ARG A 40 13.44 -0.79 2.85
N SER A 41 14.75 -0.66 2.66
CA SER A 41 15.63 -0.06 3.67
C SER A 41 15.22 1.39 3.87
N GLY A 42 15.04 1.82 5.11
CA GLY A 42 14.64 3.19 5.42
C GLY A 42 13.16 3.49 5.15
N TRP A 43 12.34 2.48 4.86
CA TRP A 43 10.89 2.64 4.83
C TRP A 43 10.33 2.53 6.25
N ILE A 44 9.11 3.02 6.44
CA ILE A 44 8.35 2.83 7.67
C ILE A 44 7.69 1.45 7.62
N ASN A 45 7.81 0.67 8.70
CA ASN A 45 7.04 -0.57 8.85
C ASN A 45 5.60 -0.20 9.23
N ILE A 46 4.63 -0.87 8.62
CA ILE A 46 3.21 -0.70 8.97
C ILE A 46 2.57 -2.04 9.27
N ASP A 47 1.65 -2.03 10.23
CA ASP A 47 0.94 -3.21 10.71
C ASP A 47 -0.40 -3.38 10.00
N ARG A 48 -0.96 -2.25 9.53
CA ARG A 48 -2.24 -2.19 8.83
C ARG A 48 -2.23 -1.12 7.76
N VAL A 49 -2.93 -1.40 6.66
CA VAL A 49 -3.36 -0.39 5.68
C VAL A 49 -4.85 -0.61 5.38
N THR A 50 -5.60 0.48 5.22
CA THR A 50 -7.03 0.48 4.91
C THR A 50 -7.31 1.56 3.87
N GLU A 51 -8.02 1.18 2.81
CA GLU A 51 -8.54 2.08 1.78
C GLU A 51 -10.05 1.93 1.71
N GLY A 52 -10.76 3.06 1.58
CA GLY A 52 -12.22 3.08 1.49
C GLY A 52 -12.70 3.88 0.30
N TYR A 53 -13.57 3.27 -0.51
CA TYR A 53 -14.19 3.88 -1.67
C TYR A 53 -15.69 3.62 -1.65
N SER A 54 -16.49 4.65 -1.86
CA SER A 54 -17.94 4.51 -1.98
C SER A 54 -18.48 5.30 -3.16
N ARG A 55 -19.42 4.68 -3.88
CA ARG A 55 -20.21 5.32 -4.92
C ARG A 55 -21.68 5.08 -4.60
N PRO A 56 -22.51 6.12 -4.48
CA PRO A 56 -23.94 5.92 -4.32
C PRO A 56 -24.52 5.16 -5.53
N SER A 57 -25.33 4.13 -5.26
CA SER A 57 -26.05 3.39 -6.30
C SER A 57 -27.17 4.27 -6.88
N PRO A 58 -27.39 4.31 -8.20
CA PRO A 58 -28.34 5.21 -8.85
C PRO A 58 -29.82 4.84 -8.64
N ALA A 59 -30.17 4.02 -7.64
CA ALA A 59 -31.54 3.58 -7.40
C ALA A 59 -32.45 4.78 -7.09
N GLY A 60 -33.21 5.23 -8.10
CA GLY A 60 -34.15 6.35 -8.03
C GLY A 60 -33.91 7.49 -9.01
N ALA A 61 -32.90 7.45 -9.88
CA ALA A 61 -32.69 8.46 -10.91
C ALA A 61 -33.69 8.32 -12.07
N ALA A 62 -34.97 8.59 -11.79
CA ALA A 62 -35.91 8.99 -12.83
C ALA A 62 -35.41 10.33 -13.41
N SER A 63 -35.18 10.35 -14.72
CA SER A 63 -34.58 11.46 -15.50
C SER A 63 -33.04 11.56 -15.42
N GLY A 64 -32.39 11.12 -16.49
CA GLY A 64 -31.17 11.70 -17.05
C GLY A 64 -30.00 12.05 -16.10
N ARG A 65 -29.06 11.10 -15.97
CA ARG A 65 -27.62 11.34 -15.75
C ARG A 65 -27.22 12.13 -14.49
N MET A 66 -27.42 11.54 -13.31
CA MET A 66 -26.57 11.89 -12.17
C MET A 66 -25.35 10.95 -12.18
N ARG A 67 -24.15 11.45 -12.50
CA ARG A 67 -22.91 10.68 -12.23
C ARG A 67 -22.71 10.69 -10.72
N ALA A 68 -22.86 9.54 -10.07
CA ALA A 68 -22.49 9.37 -8.68
C ALA A 68 -21.01 9.75 -8.48
N SER A 69 -20.74 10.79 -7.70
CA SER A 69 -19.35 11.17 -7.36
C SER A 69 -18.74 10.08 -6.49
N LEU A 70 -17.51 9.66 -6.81
CA LEU A 70 -16.72 8.77 -5.96
C LEU A 70 -16.34 9.53 -4.69
N SER A 71 -16.60 8.93 -3.53
CA SER A 71 -16.06 9.39 -2.26
C SER A 71 -14.96 8.43 -1.82
N THR A 72 -13.89 8.98 -1.24
CA THR A 72 -12.84 8.20 -0.57
C THR A 72 -12.73 8.62 0.88
N SER A 73 -12.40 7.66 1.76
CA SER A 73 -12.01 7.94 3.14
C SER A 73 -10.51 8.26 3.28
N GLY A 74 -9.78 8.33 2.17
CA GLY A 74 -8.33 8.38 2.17
C GLY A 74 -7.71 6.99 2.35
N LEU A 75 -6.40 6.97 2.58
CA LEU A 75 -5.63 5.78 2.94
C LEU A 75 -5.22 5.93 4.40
N THR A 76 -5.63 4.99 5.22
CA THR A 76 -5.28 4.94 6.64
C THR A 76 -4.28 3.83 6.88
N PHE A 77 -3.22 4.10 7.62
CA PHE A 77 -2.26 3.09 8.04
C PHE A 77 -1.99 3.16 9.54
N GLU A 78 -1.56 2.03 10.10
CA GLU A 78 -1.20 1.85 11.50
C GLU A 78 0.27 1.45 11.59
N LYS A 79 1.00 2.01 12.56
CA LYS A 79 2.38 1.68 12.87
C LYS A 79 2.66 1.83 14.35
N GLU A 80 3.66 1.13 14.87
CA GLU A 80 4.27 1.45 16.16
C GLU A 80 4.92 2.84 16.16
N ILE A 81 5.05 3.46 17.33
CA ILE A 81 5.83 4.71 17.48
C ILE A 81 7.31 4.43 17.16
N ASP A 82 7.89 5.23 16.26
CA ASP A 82 9.30 5.10 15.82
C ASP A 82 9.92 6.48 15.55
N ALA A 83 11.14 6.54 15.01
CA ALA A 83 11.82 7.79 14.68
C ALA A 83 11.05 8.71 13.71
N THR A 84 10.09 8.18 12.93
CA THR A 84 9.27 8.96 12.00
C THR A 84 8.09 9.65 12.65
N SER A 85 7.66 9.16 13.82
CA SER A 85 6.54 9.70 14.61
C SER A 85 6.61 11.22 14.85
N PRO A 86 7.73 11.83 15.30
CA PRO A 86 7.83 13.28 15.42
C PRO A 86 7.80 14.02 14.07
N LEU A 87 8.27 13.39 13.00
CA LEU A 87 8.27 13.97 11.64
C LEU A 87 6.86 14.00 11.06
N LEU A 88 6.08 12.92 11.23
CA LEU A 88 4.67 12.86 10.83
C LEU A 88 3.81 13.84 11.63
N ARG A 89 4.06 13.99 12.94
CA ARG A 89 3.42 15.03 13.77
C ARG A 89 3.76 16.44 13.30
N ARG A 90 5.01 16.70 12.91
CA ARG A 90 5.39 17.98 12.31
C ARG A 90 4.64 18.20 10.99
N ALA A 91 4.58 17.19 10.14
CA ALA A 91 3.93 17.29 8.84
C ALA A 91 2.45 17.67 8.97
N ILE A 92 1.70 17.00 9.84
CA ILE A 92 0.27 17.32 10.05
C ILE A 92 0.08 18.69 10.72
N THR A 93 0.88 19.03 11.73
CA THR A 93 0.75 20.33 12.45
C THR A 93 1.13 21.53 11.59
N ARG A 94 1.92 21.34 10.54
CA ARG A 94 2.33 22.40 9.59
C ARG A 94 1.55 22.37 8.28
N GLY A 95 0.70 21.37 8.06
CA GLY A 95 0.04 21.15 6.77
C GLY A 95 1.04 20.88 5.65
N GLU A 96 2.15 20.18 5.94
CA GLU A 96 3.12 19.78 4.93
C GLU A 96 2.49 18.77 3.96
N SER A 97 2.82 18.89 2.68
CA SER A 97 2.40 17.96 1.63
C SER A 97 3.60 17.19 1.09
N PHE A 98 3.39 15.92 0.76
CA PHE A 98 4.35 15.05 0.11
C PHE A 98 4.00 14.93 -1.37
N LYS A 99 5.01 14.95 -2.24
CA LYS A 99 4.78 14.75 -3.67
C LYS A 99 4.31 13.32 -3.94
N GLU A 100 4.96 12.37 -3.28
CA GLU A 100 4.68 10.95 -3.42
C GLU A 100 4.73 10.23 -2.08
N VAL A 101 3.82 9.26 -1.92
CA VAL A 101 3.87 8.25 -0.86
C VAL A 101 3.68 6.89 -1.52
N SER A 102 4.57 5.95 -1.23
CA SER A 102 4.52 4.58 -1.77
C SER A 102 4.23 3.58 -0.66
N VAL A 103 3.37 2.60 -0.92
CA VAL A 103 3.08 1.47 -0.03
C VAL A 103 3.42 0.18 -0.74
N ASP A 104 4.14 -0.71 -0.07
CA ASP A 104 4.42 -2.06 -0.53
C ASP A 104 3.80 -3.07 0.43
N LEU A 105 2.99 -3.98 -0.09
CA LEU A 105 2.45 -5.12 0.64
C LEU A 105 3.12 -6.39 0.19
N THR A 106 3.71 -7.12 1.13
CA THR A 106 4.52 -8.31 0.86
C THR A 106 3.93 -9.51 1.56
N GLU A 107 4.04 -10.65 0.89
CA GLU A 107 3.67 -11.95 1.45
C GLU A 107 4.56 -12.34 2.64
N SER A 108 5.79 -11.85 2.64
CA SER A 108 6.76 -12.05 3.72
C SER A 108 7.79 -10.93 3.74
N ARG A 109 8.37 -10.67 4.91
CA ARG A 109 9.54 -9.77 5.03
C ARG A 109 10.65 -10.20 4.06
N GLY A 110 11.15 -9.26 3.27
CA GLY A 110 12.17 -9.47 2.22
C GLY A 110 11.61 -9.97 0.87
N GLY A 111 10.33 -10.35 0.83
CA GLY A 111 9.64 -10.84 -0.37
C GLY A 111 9.36 -9.74 -1.40
N GLN A 112 8.98 -10.09 -2.62
CA GLN A 112 8.50 -9.11 -3.59
C GLN A 112 7.11 -8.59 -3.17
N PRO A 113 6.74 -7.35 -3.54
CA PRO A 113 5.41 -6.86 -3.23
C PRO A 113 4.40 -7.60 -4.12
N TYR A 114 3.31 -8.08 -3.54
CA TYR A 114 2.17 -8.55 -4.32
C TYR A 114 1.26 -7.38 -4.71
N MET A 115 1.34 -6.26 -3.98
CA MET A 115 0.65 -5.01 -4.28
C MET A 115 1.55 -3.83 -3.95
N THR A 116 1.67 -2.91 -4.89
CA THR A 116 2.26 -1.58 -4.67
C THR A 116 1.19 -0.52 -4.89
N ILE A 117 1.10 0.42 -3.96
CA ILE A 117 0.20 1.58 -4.02
C ILE A 117 1.06 2.83 -4.09
N LYS A 118 0.76 3.71 -5.03
CA LYS A 118 1.44 5.01 -5.17
C LYS A 118 0.41 6.12 -5.09
N LEU A 119 0.58 6.99 -4.09
CA LEU A 119 -0.23 8.18 -3.87
C LEU A 119 0.54 9.41 -4.35
N THR A 120 -0.15 10.37 -4.97
CA THR A 120 0.46 11.65 -5.36
C THR A 120 -0.26 12.85 -4.75
N SER A 121 0.50 13.92 -4.50
CA SER A 121 0.02 15.15 -3.83
C SER A 121 -0.67 14.82 -2.50
N VAL A 122 0.11 14.28 -1.57
CA VAL A 122 -0.37 13.64 -0.34
C VAL A 122 -0.30 14.59 0.85
N THR A 123 -1.33 14.61 1.67
CA THR A 123 -1.37 15.35 2.94
C THR A 123 -1.89 14.46 4.06
N LEU A 124 -1.34 14.57 5.26
CA LEU A 124 -1.92 13.94 6.45
C LEU A 124 -3.15 14.73 6.86
N THR A 125 -4.27 14.04 7.09
CA THR A 125 -5.53 14.64 7.51
C THR A 125 -5.92 14.30 8.94
N ASP A 126 -5.38 13.20 9.46
CA ASP A 126 -5.64 12.74 10.81
C ASP A 126 -4.44 11.94 11.31
N LEU A 127 -4.13 12.11 12.60
CA LEU A 127 -3.10 11.34 13.31
C LEU A 127 -3.57 11.14 14.74
N ASN A 128 -3.82 9.88 15.10
CA ASN A 128 -4.20 9.46 16.44
C ASN A 128 -3.13 8.52 16.98
N ALA A 129 -2.60 8.82 18.16
CA ALA A 129 -1.61 7.98 18.83
C ALA A 129 -2.15 7.54 20.18
N SER A 130 -1.92 6.27 20.51
CA SER A 130 -2.35 5.64 21.75
C SER A 130 -1.25 4.74 22.28
N MET A 131 -1.28 4.49 23.58
CA MET A 131 -0.45 3.49 24.22
C MET A 131 -1.37 2.62 25.08
N ASP A 132 -1.32 1.32 24.84
CA ASP A 132 -2.08 0.32 25.60
C ASP A 132 -1.18 -0.88 25.89
N ASP A 133 -1.30 -1.47 27.08
CA ASP A 133 -0.50 -2.60 27.57
C ASP A 133 1.03 -2.52 27.30
N GLY A 134 1.58 -1.31 27.30
CA GLY A 134 3.02 -1.08 27.05
C GLY A 134 3.39 -0.96 25.56
N GLU A 135 2.45 -1.11 24.65
CA GLU A 135 2.63 -0.95 23.21
C GLU A 135 2.06 0.40 22.76
N ALA A 136 2.90 1.22 22.13
CA ALA A 136 2.50 2.52 21.61
C ALA A 136 2.36 2.45 20.09
N SER A 137 1.16 2.74 19.58
CA SER A 137 0.85 2.77 18.17
C SER A 137 0.27 4.12 17.74
N GLU A 138 0.31 4.36 16.44
CA GLU A 138 -0.32 5.51 15.82
C GLU A 138 -1.04 5.11 14.53
N THR A 139 -2.23 5.66 14.35
CA THR A 139 -3.05 5.57 13.15
C THR A 139 -3.01 6.90 12.43
N ILE A 140 -2.61 6.89 11.15
CA ILE A 140 -2.48 8.08 10.31
C ILE A 140 -3.40 7.93 9.11
N THR A 141 -4.16 8.97 8.79
CA THR A 141 -4.95 9.05 7.55
C THR A 141 -4.35 10.04 6.57
N LEU A 142 -4.27 9.64 5.31
CA LEU A 142 -3.75 10.39 4.18
C LEU A 142 -4.88 10.75 3.22
N ASN A 143 -4.93 12.01 2.80
CA ASN A 143 -5.59 12.42 1.56
C ASN A 143 -4.56 12.59 0.44
N TYR A 144 -5.02 12.43 -0.79
CA TYR A 144 -4.19 12.46 -1.99
C TYR A 144 -5.01 12.87 -3.21
N GLU A 145 -4.36 13.43 -4.23
CA GLU A 145 -5.02 13.79 -5.49
C GLU A 145 -5.19 12.60 -6.42
N SER A 146 -4.22 11.69 -6.45
CA SER A 146 -4.30 10.48 -7.26
C SER A 146 -3.71 9.27 -6.56
N ILE A 147 -4.14 8.11 -7.04
CA ILE A 147 -3.67 6.81 -6.60
C ILE A 147 -3.42 5.90 -7.81
N GLU A 148 -2.39 5.08 -7.72
CA GLU A 148 -2.09 4.00 -8.65
C GLU A 148 -1.87 2.71 -7.87
N TRP A 149 -2.52 1.64 -8.30
CA TRP A 149 -2.35 0.28 -7.79
C TRP A 149 -1.64 -0.56 -8.85
N THR A 150 -0.62 -1.29 -8.42
CA THR A 150 0.13 -2.20 -9.27
C THR A 150 0.19 -3.57 -8.61
N TYR A 151 -0.33 -4.58 -9.33
CA TYR A 151 -0.26 -5.99 -8.95
C TYR A 151 0.68 -6.72 -9.92
N PRO A 152 1.88 -7.13 -9.50
CA PRO A 152 2.79 -7.89 -10.34
C PRO A 152 2.23 -9.30 -10.59
N LYS A 153 2.21 -9.75 -11.86
CA LYS A 153 1.81 -11.11 -12.19
C LYS A 153 3.02 -12.02 -12.30
N ALA A 154 2.80 -13.27 -11.93
CA ALA A 154 3.71 -14.36 -12.23
C ALA A 154 3.04 -15.37 -13.17
N ASP A 155 3.81 -16.01 -14.04
CA ASP A 155 3.38 -17.20 -14.76
C ASP A 155 3.29 -18.41 -13.81
N ALA A 156 2.82 -19.56 -14.33
CA ALA A 156 2.72 -20.79 -13.55
C ALA A 156 4.08 -21.31 -13.03
N GLY A 157 5.19 -20.81 -13.55
CA GLY A 157 6.55 -21.10 -13.11
C GLY A 157 7.12 -20.08 -12.13
N GLY A 158 6.33 -19.11 -11.67
CA GLY A 158 6.77 -18.07 -10.74
C GLY A 158 7.62 -16.96 -11.37
N ARG A 159 7.72 -16.88 -12.71
CA ARG A 159 8.44 -15.80 -13.39
C ARG A 159 7.51 -14.62 -13.62
N SER A 160 8.04 -13.40 -13.53
CA SER A 160 7.27 -12.19 -13.85
C SER A 160 6.66 -12.29 -15.25
N SER A 161 5.36 -12.03 -15.36
CA SER A 161 4.59 -12.01 -16.60
C SER A 161 4.00 -10.62 -16.89
N GLY A 162 4.65 -9.59 -16.35
CA GLY A 162 4.22 -8.19 -16.40
C GLY A 162 3.24 -7.84 -15.27
N ASP A 163 2.79 -6.59 -15.27
CA ASP A 163 2.00 -6.04 -14.17
C ASP A 163 0.55 -5.77 -14.60
N VAL A 164 -0.35 -5.73 -13.62
CA VAL A 164 -1.69 -5.15 -13.77
C VAL A 164 -1.69 -3.83 -13.02
N THR A 165 -1.85 -2.73 -13.76
CA THR A 165 -1.88 -1.38 -13.20
C THR A 165 -3.24 -0.75 -13.42
N ALA A 166 -3.75 -0.08 -12.39
CA ALA A 166 -4.92 0.79 -12.47
C ALA A 166 -4.64 2.08 -11.70
N SER A 167 -5.24 3.19 -12.10
CA SER A 167 -5.07 4.46 -11.41
C SER A 167 -6.38 5.24 -11.38
N TYR A 168 -6.48 6.18 -10.44
CA TYR A 168 -7.54 7.17 -10.41
C TYR A 168 -7.03 8.51 -9.89
N ASN A 169 -7.39 9.59 -10.56
CA ASN A 169 -7.15 10.96 -10.12
C ASN A 169 -8.47 11.58 -9.66
N PHE A 170 -8.57 11.88 -8.37
CA PHE A 170 -9.76 12.42 -7.71
C PHE A 170 -10.07 13.86 -8.11
N MET A 171 -9.07 14.60 -8.58
CA MET A 171 -9.24 15.98 -9.07
C MET A 171 -9.88 16.04 -10.45
N THR A 172 -9.60 15.05 -11.30
CA THR A 172 -10.05 15.01 -12.70
C THR A 172 -11.12 13.95 -12.99
N GLY A 173 -11.31 13.00 -12.07
CA GLY A 173 -12.24 11.88 -12.20
C GLY A 173 -11.85 10.87 -13.28
N ARG A 174 -10.54 10.72 -13.54
CA ARG A 174 -9.98 9.86 -14.59
C ARG A 174 -9.15 8.74 -14.02
#